data_AF-A0A8J4H5T7-F1
#
_entry.id   AF-A0A8J4H5T7-F1
#
_cell.length_a   1.000
_cell.length_b   1.000
_cell.length_c   1.000
_cell.angle_alpha   90.00
_cell.angle_beta   90.00
_cell.angle_gamma   90.00
#
_symmetry.space_group_name_H-M   'P 1'
#
loop_
_entity.id
_entity.type
_entity.pdbx_description
1 polymer ?
#
loop_
_entity_poly.entity_id
_entity_poly.type
_entity_poly.pdbx_seq_one_letter_code
_entity_poly.pdbx_strand_id
1 'polypeptide(L)' 'MASNKQLPEELIVLLRQLVMQGQIRIAGMVLQSYFLRFWKIDKELAEHYVVRYFRKYYPSQLSKHQKRKAHAN' A
#
# COMPACT_ATOMS: atom_id res chain seq x y z
N MET A 1 0.91 -6.74 -25.67
CA MET A 1 -0.27 -7.02 -24.82
C MET A 1 0.14 -6.90 -23.37
N ALA A 2 -0.31 -5.84 -22.67
CA ALA A 2 0.01 -5.63 -21.26
C ALA A 2 -0.89 -6.55 -20.43
N SER A 3 -0.34 -7.69 -20.00
CA SER A 3 -1.01 -8.62 -19.08
C SER A 3 -1.55 -7.84 -17.87
N ASN A 4 -2.84 -8.02 -17.56
CA ASN A 4 -3.54 -7.39 -16.43
C ASN A 4 -2.68 -7.43 -15.16
N LYS A 5 -2.03 -6.31 -14.81
CA LYS A 5 -1.27 -6.14 -13.56
C LYS A 5 -2.22 -5.96 -12.38
N GLN A 6 -3.00 -6.99 -12.08
CA GLN A 6 -3.79 -7.06 -10.86
C GLN A 6 -2.91 -7.59 -9.72
N LEU A 7 -3.20 -7.14 -8.50
CA LEU A 7 -2.57 -7.72 -7.32
C LEU A 7 -3.15 -9.13 -7.08
N PRO A 8 -2.32 -10.10 -6.67
CA PRO A 8 -2.80 -11.40 -6.23
C PRO A 8 -3.82 -11.25 -5.10
N GLU A 9 -4.84 -12.09 -5.08
CA GLU A 9 -5.91 -12.03 -4.07
C GLU A 9 -5.37 -12.17 -2.64
N GLU A 10 -4.42 -13.09 -2.43
CA GLU A 10 -3.74 -13.29 -1.15
C GLU A 10 -3.06 -12.00 -0.65
N LEU A 11 -2.43 -11.25 -1.57
CA LEU A 11 -1.83 -9.96 -1.24
C LEU A 11 -2.89 -8.94 -0.85
N ILE A 12 -4.02 -8.91 -1.55
CA ILE A 12 -5.15 -8.01 -1.21
C ILE A 12 -5.68 -8.33 0.19
N VAL A 13 -5.85 -9.62 0.53
CA VAL A 13 -6.31 -10.07 1.85
C VAL A 13 -5.31 -9.66 2.94
N LEU A 14 -4.01 -9.90 2.74
CA LEU A 14 -2.97 -9.50 3.68
C LEU A 14 -2.96 -7.98 3.92
N LEU A 15 -3.00 -7.19 2.85
CA LEU A 15 -3.05 -5.73 2.95
C LEU A 15 -4.28 -5.26 3.73
N ARG A 16 -5.44 -5.90 3.50
CA ARG A 16 -6.67 -5.59 4.26
C ARG A 16 -6.49 -5.87 5.74
N GLN A 17 -5.97 -7.04 6.11
CA GLN A 17 -5.74 -7.41 7.51
C GLN A 17 -4.81 -6.42 8.22
N LEU A 18 -3.67 -6.10 7.59
CA LEU A 18 -2.72 -5.12 8.12
C LEU A 18 -3.37 -3.74 8.32
N VAL A 19 -4.17 -3.28 7.35
CA VAL A 19 -4.86 -1.98 7.46
C VAL A 19 -5.91 -1.99 8.56
N MET A 20 -6.69 -3.05 8.70
CA MET A 20 -7.70 -3.17 9.78
C MET A 20 -7.06 -3.20 11.16
N GLN A 21 -5.85 -3.76 11.30
CA GLN A 21 -5.06 -3.72 12.53
C GLN A 21 -4.33 -2.38 12.75
N GLY A 22 -4.51 -1.40 11.86
CA GLY A 22 -3.84 -0.09 11.95
C GLY A 22 -2.37 -0.09 11.51
N GLN A 23 -1.86 -1.20 10.97
CA GLN A 23 -0.48 -1.39 10.53
C GLN A 23 -0.24 -0.89 9.09
N ILE A 24 -0.74 0.30 8.76
CA ILE A 24 -0.72 0.83 7.39
C ILE A 24 0.71 1.02 6.84
N ARG A 25 1.69 1.31 7.72
CA ARG A 25 3.10 1.44 7.33
C ARG A 25 3.66 0.10 6.85
N ILE A 26 3.35 -0.98 7.56
CA ILE A 26 3.75 -2.35 7.19
C ILE A 26 3.05 -2.75 5.89
N ALA A 27 1.75 -2.46 5.76
CA ALA A 27 1.02 -2.69 4.51
C ALA A 27 1.66 -1.95 3.32
N GLY A 28 2.12 -0.72 3.52
CA GLY A 28 2.89 0.05 2.54
C GLY A 28 4.20 -0.62 2.13
N MET A 29 4.99 -1.09 3.09
CA MET A 29 6.26 -1.79 2.83
C MET A 29 6.06 -3.09 2.05
N VAL A 30 5.04 -3.87 2.41
CA VAL A 30 4.68 -5.12 1.72
C VAL A 30 4.31 -4.84 0.28
N LEU A 31 3.44 -3.86 0.03
CA LEU A 31 3.01 -3.50 -1.32
C LEU A 31 4.17 -2.93 -2.17
N GLN A 32 5.01 -2.07 -1.58
CA GLN A 32 6.20 -1.54 -2.26
C GLN A 32 7.15 -2.67 -2.66
N SER A 33 7.41 -3.61 -1.73
CA SER A 33 8.27 -4.76 -1.98
C SER A 33 7.73 -5.65 -3.09
N TYR A 34 6.39 -5.82 -3.16
CA TYR A 34 5.75 -6.55 -4.24
C TYR A 34 5.97 -5.87 -5.60
N PHE A 35 5.78 -4.56 -5.68
CA PHE A 35 6.01 -3.81 -6.91
C PHE A 35 7.46 -3.90 -7.39
N LEU A 36 8.43 -3.75 -6.49
CA LEU A 36 9.85 -3.83 -6.83
C LEU A 36 10.24 -5.24 -7.32
N ARG A 37 9.77 -6.30 -6.64
CA ARG A 37 10.19 -7.68 -6.94
C ARG A 37 9.46 -8.29 -8.13
N PHE A 38 8.14 -8.11 -8.20
CA PHE A 38 7.30 -8.80 -9.17
C PHE A 38 6.98 -7.94 -10.38
N TRP A 39 6.73 -6.65 -10.18
CA TRP A 39 6.44 -5.74 -11.29
C TRP A 39 7.70 -5.10 -11.88
N LYS A 40 8.84 -5.23 -11.19
CA LYS A 40 10.16 -4.75 -11.60
C LYS A 40 10.15 -3.28 -12.03
N ILE A 41 9.36 -2.48 -11.32
CA ILE A 41 9.31 -1.03 -11.49
C ILE A 41 10.34 -0.36 -10.58
N ASP A 42 10.69 0.88 -10.88
CA ASP A 42 11.61 1.67 -10.06
C ASP A 42 10.97 2.07 -8.72
N LYS A 43 11.82 2.52 -7.80
CA LYS A 43 11.41 2.87 -6.44
C LYS A 43 10.44 4.04 -6.38
N GLU A 44 10.66 5.06 -7.20
CA GLU A 44 9.81 6.27 -7.20
C GLU A 44 8.41 5.94 -7.71
N LEU A 45 8.31 5.16 -8.80
CA LEU A 45 7.05 4.69 -9.33
C LEU A 45 6.33 3.74 -8.35
N ALA A 46 7.08 2.87 -7.66
CA ALA A 46 6.52 2.01 -6.62
C ALA A 46 5.94 2.81 -5.45
N GLU A 47 6.64 3.84 -4.98
CA GLU A 47 6.15 4.74 -3.92
C GLU A 47 4.88 5.48 -4.36
N HIS A 48 4.87 6.00 -5.59
CA HIS A 48 3.70 6.64 -6.17
C HIS A 48 2.48 5.70 -6.20
N TYR A 49 2.67 4.46 -6.66
CA TYR A 49 1.60 3.46 -6.71
C TYR A 49 1.11 3.02 -5.34
N VAL A 50 1.99 2.88 -4.35
CA VAL A 50 1.59 2.59 -2.97
C VAL A 50 0.66 3.68 -2.44
N VAL A 51 1.05 4.95 -2.55
CA VAL A 51 0.23 6.07 -2.07
C VAL A 51 -1.11 6.10 -2.79
N ARG A 52 -1.11 5.93 -4.12
CA ARG A 52 -2.33 5.91 -4.93
C ARG A 52 -3.26 4.75 -4.55
N TYR A 53 -2.71 3.57 -4.27
CA TYR A 53 -3.47 2.40 -3.85
C TYR A 53 -4.17 2.65 -2.50
N PHE A 54 -3.45 3.09 -1.47
CA PHE A 54 -4.07 3.34 -0.16
C PHE A 54 -5.05 4.51 -0.17
N ARG A 55 -4.82 5.54 -0.98
CA ARG A 55 -5.81 6.61 -1.19
C ARG A 55 -7.10 6.10 -1.81
N LYS A 56 -7.02 5.18 -2.76
CA LYS A 56 -8.18 4.63 -3.46
C LYS A 56 -8.99 3.66 -2.60
N TYR A 57 -8.32 2.74 -1.90
CA TYR A 57 -8.98 1.62 -1.23
C TYR A 57 -9.13 1.79 0.29
N TYR A 58 -8.30 2.62 0.93
CA TYR A 58 -8.27 2.79 2.39
C TYR A 58 -8.16 4.28 2.82
N PRO A 59 -8.98 5.19 2.27
CA PRO A 59 -8.82 6.63 2.49
C PRO A 59 -8.97 7.04 3.96
N SER A 60 -9.90 6.42 4.70
CA SER A 60 -10.15 6.75 6.10
C SER A 60 -9.02 6.27 7.02
N GLN A 61 -8.44 5.10 6.75
CA GLN A 61 -7.29 4.59 7.50
C GLN A 61 -6.03 5.38 7.20
N LEU A 62 -5.84 5.80 5.95
CA LEU A 62 -4.74 6.69 5.58
C LEU A 62 -4.83 8.04 6.29
N SER A 63 -6.01 8.65 6.31
CA SER A 63 -6.25 9.91 7.04
C SER A 63 -6.00 9.75 8.54
N LYS A 64 -6.52 8.68 9.17
CA LYS A 64 -6.28 8.39 10.59
C LYS A 64 -4.78 8.23 10.90
N HIS A 65 -4.04 7.53 10.06
CA HIS A 65 -2.60 7.38 10.22
C HIS A 65 -1.85 8.70 10.10
N GLN A 66 -2.20 9.53 9.11
CA GLN A 66 -1.60 10.86 8.94
C GLN A 66 -1.85 11.77 10.15
N LYS A 67 -3.09 11.79 10.68
CA LYS A 67 -3.41 12.53 11.91
C LYS A 67 -2.58 12.05 13.10
N ARG A 68 -2.49 10.73 13.32
CA ARG A 68 -1.64 10.16 14.38
C ARG A 68 -0.19 10.56 14.23
N LYS A 69 0.33 10.57 12.99
CA LYS A 69 1.71 10.95 12.70
C LYS A 69 1.97 12.45 12.95
N ALA A 70 0.98 13.31 12.68
CA ALA A 70 1.07 14.74 12.94
C ALA A 70 1.00 15.09 14.44
N HIS A 71 0.32 14.28 15.26
CA HIS A 71 0.24 14.46 16.71
C HIS A 71 1.37 13.78 17.51
N ALA A 72 2.17 12.93 16.86
CA ALA A 72 3.29 12.24 17.47
C ALA A 72 4.63 13.00 17.32
N ASN A 73 4.59 14.18 16.69
CA ASN A 73 5.72 15.09 16.50
C ASN A 73 5.54 16.35 17.33
#